data_AF-A0A521VNG6-F1
#
_entry.id   AF-A0A521VNG6-F1
#
_cell.length_a   1.000
_cell.length_b   1.000
_cell.length_c   1.000
_cell.angle_alpha   90.00
_cell.angle_beta   90.00
_cell.angle_gamma   90.00
#
_symmetry.space_group_name_H-M   'P 1'
#
loop_
_entity.id
_entity.type
_entity.pdbx_description
1 polymer ?
#
loop_
_entity_poly.entity_id
_entity_poly.type
_entity_poly.pdbx_seq_one_letter_code
_entity_poly.pdbx_strand_id
1 'polypeptide(L)'
;MAKLKKIPAPLPHRIAIAGLGPVGMILAVHLQEAGCEVGICDSDKIKINLIRKEGVKLEGVCSKACFFKNVFAGIEEMAAFGPDLVITSLKTYHTANAIPALAALNREAVTFISAQNGIDTEYILANAFGESKVLRMVINFAGNLNAPNVVKVTFFNPPNYLASIDDSRTAVAELLASYLNKVDLQTKVITSFELLRRSWEKAILNASLSPLCGIGRLTMKEAMDMPNTVEIIEQVIEEAVEVAAAEKIQFEDDFVRKCLRYLRKAGDHFPSLAVDLINNRPTEIDYFNGKIVEYGRKHYIRTSLNLVFTNMVRAMTHKSLAASIAGDAGLVKLQNNASKRTKVTGGPCFLGIDLGSAYTKFTVIDQDGNVVFLSAHRTLNRERIAMSHVSQTIREEYNIAYSCATGYGRKSFSDTDIVKTEIYCAAKGVSQYFAGAKTIIDIGGEDIKTIHCDEHGQVENFYLNDKCAAGTGSFLTEIAERADIPIGEMSNLASKSNFGKELNSFCTVFAKTEIMKWMFEGIPVEDTAKGIYLSIANRVAKMRLAPGVPMFMIGGVIAHHPYLKTILEERLKCPIQIIEKPQHVVSFGAAVLAREGFLNREVKEDIALPLESVGRVLHLPGNG
;
A
#
# COMPACT_ATOMS: atom_id res chain seq x y z
N MET A 1 -26.45 60.82 17.44
CA MET A 1 -25.49 59.93 16.77
C MET A 1 -25.64 58.52 17.35
N ALA A 2 -26.44 57.67 16.70
CA ALA A 2 -26.61 56.27 17.09
C ALA A 2 -25.37 55.46 16.64
N LYS A 3 -24.75 54.74 17.57
CA LYS A 3 -23.61 53.85 17.31
C LYS A 3 -24.05 52.74 16.34
N LEU A 4 -23.46 52.72 15.14
CA LEU A 4 -23.55 51.58 14.22
C LEU A 4 -23.06 50.32 14.95
N LYS A 5 -23.97 49.36 15.17
CA LYS A 5 -23.62 47.99 15.54
C LYS A 5 -22.80 47.42 14.38
N LYS A 6 -21.52 47.11 14.62
CA LYS A 6 -20.71 46.29 13.70
C LYS A 6 -21.47 44.97 13.47
N ILE A 7 -21.90 44.76 12.23
CA ILE A 7 -22.43 43.47 11.77
C ILE A 7 -21.29 42.46 11.96
N PRO A 8 -21.48 41.34 12.68
CA PRO A 8 -20.46 40.32 12.81
C PRO A 8 -20.12 39.78 11.42
N ALA A 9 -18.82 39.58 11.16
CA ALA A 9 -18.38 38.95 9.92
C ALA A 9 -19.10 37.59 9.75
N PRO A 10 -19.52 37.20 8.53
CA PRO A 10 -20.15 35.91 8.32
C PRO A 10 -19.24 34.79 8.84
N LEU A 11 -19.82 33.83 9.57
CA LEU A 11 -19.10 32.66 10.05
C LEU A 11 -18.46 31.92 8.85
N PRO A 12 -17.23 31.40 8.99
CA PRO A 12 -16.61 30.65 7.91
C PRO A 12 -17.43 29.40 7.58
N HIS A 13 -17.61 29.13 6.29
CA HIS A 13 -18.33 27.92 5.86
C HIS A 13 -17.58 26.67 6.30
N ARG A 14 -18.35 25.68 6.76
CA ARG A 14 -17.82 24.38 7.21
C ARG A 14 -17.78 23.42 6.04
N ILE A 15 -16.59 22.99 5.65
CA ILE A 15 -16.38 22.13 4.49
C ILE A 15 -15.78 20.81 4.94
N ALA A 16 -16.47 19.70 4.68
CA ALA A 16 -15.96 18.36 4.90
C ALA A 16 -15.30 17.81 3.63
N ILE A 17 -14.18 17.09 3.78
CA ILE A 17 -13.49 16.41 2.69
C ILE A 17 -13.35 14.93 3.05
N ALA A 18 -14.05 14.09 2.28
CA ALA A 18 -13.99 12.64 2.38
C ALA A 18 -12.99 12.08 1.35
N GLY A 19 -11.94 11.44 1.86
CA GLY A 19 -10.83 10.89 1.10
C GLY A 19 -9.65 11.87 1.04
N LEU A 20 -8.50 11.46 1.56
CA LEU A 20 -7.29 12.27 1.59
C LEU A 20 -6.22 11.64 0.69
N GLY A 21 -6.57 11.52 -0.59
CA GLY A 21 -5.59 11.37 -1.67
C GLY A 21 -4.97 12.72 -2.06
N PRO A 22 -4.16 12.77 -3.14
CA PRO A 22 -3.57 14.02 -3.63
C PRO A 22 -4.59 15.15 -3.81
N VAL A 23 -5.73 14.86 -4.45
CA VAL A 23 -6.79 15.86 -4.71
C VAL A 23 -7.38 16.40 -3.41
N GLY A 24 -7.81 15.50 -2.51
CA GLY A 24 -8.41 15.88 -1.24
C GLY A 24 -7.49 16.72 -0.37
N MET A 25 -6.21 16.36 -0.28
CA MET A 25 -5.21 17.12 0.48
C MET A 25 -4.92 18.50 -0.11
N ILE A 26 -4.78 18.60 -1.44
CA ILE A 26 -4.57 19.90 -2.10
C ILE A 26 -5.78 20.81 -1.85
N LEU A 27 -7.01 20.30 -2.02
CA LEU A 27 -8.23 21.06 -1.74
C LEU A 27 -8.32 21.46 -0.27
N ALA A 28 -8.02 20.55 0.66
CA ALA A 28 -8.07 20.80 2.10
C ALA A 28 -7.18 21.97 2.51
N VAL A 29 -5.92 21.97 2.05
CA VAL A 29 -4.95 23.02 2.38
C VAL A 29 -5.39 24.36 1.81
N HIS A 30 -5.83 24.42 0.55
CA HIS A 30 -6.27 25.67 -0.08
C HIS A 30 -7.55 26.22 0.55
N LEU A 31 -8.52 25.37 0.89
CA LEU A 31 -9.75 25.81 1.54
C LEU A 31 -9.50 26.31 2.97
N GLN A 32 -8.60 25.68 3.70
CA GLN A 32 -8.22 26.11 5.05
C GLN A 32 -7.47 27.46 5.01
N GLU A 33 -6.60 27.65 4.01
CA GLU A 33 -5.91 28.93 3.75
C GLU A 33 -6.88 30.04 3.32
N ALA A 34 -7.93 29.69 2.57
CA ALA A 34 -8.99 30.62 2.16
C ALA A 34 -9.91 31.07 3.33
N GLY A 35 -9.66 30.56 4.53
CA GLY A 35 -10.38 30.90 5.75
C GLY A 35 -11.62 30.05 6.02
N CYS A 36 -11.82 28.94 5.31
CA CYS A 36 -12.90 27.99 5.61
C CYS A 36 -12.57 27.17 6.85
N GLU A 37 -13.62 26.69 7.54
CA GLU A 37 -13.43 25.68 8.58
C GLU A 37 -13.46 24.31 7.90
N VAL A 38 -12.33 23.61 7.88
CA VAL A 38 -12.21 22.35 7.11
C VAL A 38 -12.19 21.14 8.05
N GLY A 39 -13.10 20.20 7.79
CA GLY A 39 -13.11 18.85 8.36
C GLY A 39 -12.56 17.85 7.35
N ILE A 40 -11.60 17.03 7.74
CA ILE A 40 -10.97 16.06 6.84
C ILE A 40 -11.10 14.63 7.37
N CYS A 41 -11.30 13.67 6.46
CA CYS A 41 -11.50 12.26 6.81
C CYS A 41 -10.84 11.31 5.81
N ASP A 42 -10.22 10.25 6.33
CA ASP A 42 -9.67 9.12 5.59
C ASP A 42 -9.78 7.86 6.47
N SER A 43 -9.99 6.70 5.86
CA SER A 43 -10.11 5.42 6.59
C SER A 43 -8.77 4.86 7.04
N ASP A 44 -7.66 5.34 6.45
CA ASP A 44 -6.31 4.96 6.86
C ASP A 44 -5.94 5.65 8.20
N LYS A 45 -5.96 4.86 9.27
CA LYS A 45 -5.64 5.32 10.63
C LYS A 45 -4.20 5.85 10.74
N ILE A 46 -3.25 5.29 10.01
CA ILE A 46 -1.85 5.72 10.02
C ILE A 46 -1.79 7.14 9.43
N LYS A 47 -2.43 7.33 8.27
CA LYS A 47 -2.55 8.65 7.64
C LYS A 47 -3.19 9.68 8.57
N ILE A 48 -4.32 9.34 9.18
CA ILE A 48 -5.05 10.26 10.07
C ILE A 48 -4.23 10.66 11.29
N ASN A 49 -3.52 9.73 11.91
CA ASN A 49 -2.65 10.04 13.05
C ASN A 49 -1.50 10.97 12.64
N LEU A 50 -0.89 10.72 11.48
CA LEU A 50 0.19 11.55 10.97
C LEU A 50 -0.30 12.97 10.65
N ILE A 51 -1.47 13.11 10.02
CA ILE A 51 -2.08 14.41 9.73
C ILE A 51 -2.42 15.17 11.02
N ARG A 52 -2.91 14.49 12.07
CA ARG A 52 -3.15 15.15 13.37
C ARG A 52 -1.87 15.70 14.00
N LYS A 53 -0.76 14.98 13.85
CA LYS A 53 0.53 15.31 14.48
C LYS A 53 1.34 16.35 13.70
N GLU A 54 1.33 16.26 12.37
CA GLU A 54 2.22 17.05 11.51
C GLU A 54 1.49 17.95 10.51
N GLY A 55 0.16 17.87 10.44
CA GLY A 55 -0.62 18.52 9.40
C GLY A 55 -0.45 17.86 8.04
N VAL A 56 -0.99 18.51 7.01
CA VAL A 56 -0.80 18.17 5.60
C VAL A 56 0.25 19.11 5.01
N LYS A 57 1.17 18.56 4.21
CA LYS A 57 2.21 19.32 3.50
C LYS A 57 2.04 19.15 2.00
N LEU A 58 2.11 20.26 1.28
CA LEU A 58 2.18 20.32 -0.18
C LEU A 58 3.59 20.77 -0.56
N GLU A 59 4.20 20.05 -1.50
CA GLU A 59 5.57 20.30 -1.99
C GLU A 59 5.60 20.27 -3.52
N GLY A 60 6.70 20.70 -4.14
CA GLY A 60 6.86 20.72 -5.61
C GLY A 60 6.58 22.10 -6.18
N VAL A 61 5.55 22.22 -7.04
CA VAL A 61 5.20 23.51 -7.66
C VAL A 61 4.61 24.53 -6.69
N CYS A 62 4.17 24.09 -5.50
CA CYS A 62 3.88 24.96 -4.37
C CYS A 62 4.48 24.38 -3.09
N SER A 63 4.68 25.23 -2.08
CA SER A 63 5.09 24.82 -0.74
C SER A 63 4.13 25.40 0.28
N LYS A 64 3.29 24.53 0.85
CA LYS A 64 2.26 24.90 1.83
C LYS A 64 2.22 23.82 2.92
N ALA A 65 1.96 24.22 4.17
CA ALA A 65 1.74 23.28 5.26
C ALA A 65 0.59 23.77 6.13
N CYS A 66 -0.30 22.87 6.53
CA CYS A 66 -1.48 23.25 7.30
C CYS A 66 -1.90 22.18 8.30
N PHE A 67 -2.25 22.63 9.51
CA PHE A 67 -2.90 21.80 10.52
C PHE A 67 -4.41 21.94 10.44
N PHE A 68 -5.12 20.86 10.77
CA PHE A 68 -6.59 20.83 10.79
C PHE A 68 -7.06 20.54 12.21
N LYS A 69 -8.00 21.34 12.71
CA LYS A 69 -8.63 21.09 14.01
C LYS A 69 -9.57 19.89 13.98
N ASN A 70 -10.21 19.68 12.83
CA ASN A 70 -11.28 18.70 12.64
C ASN A 70 -10.76 17.56 11.75
N VAL A 71 -10.18 16.52 12.38
CA VAL A 71 -9.63 15.34 11.68
C VAL A 71 -10.31 14.07 12.16
N PHE A 72 -10.99 13.38 11.26
CA PHE A 72 -11.88 12.25 11.54
C PHE A 72 -11.34 10.94 10.95
N ALA A 73 -11.63 9.83 11.61
CA ALA A 73 -11.24 8.49 11.13
C ALA A 73 -12.36 7.78 10.35
N GLY A 74 -13.58 8.31 10.40
CA GLY A 74 -14.76 7.83 9.68
C GLY A 74 -15.60 8.98 9.15
N ILE A 75 -16.27 8.76 8.02
CA ILE A 75 -17.06 9.81 7.35
C ILE A 75 -18.24 10.22 8.24
N GLU A 76 -18.83 9.26 8.95
CA GLU A 76 -19.96 9.44 9.85
C GLU A 76 -19.63 10.38 11.02
N GLU A 77 -18.38 10.37 11.49
CA GLU A 77 -17.91 11.22 12.59
C GLU A 77 -17.99 12.71 12.21
N MET A 78 -17.93 13.03 10.91
CA MET A 78 -18.09 14.40 10.41
C MET A 78 -19.52 14.93 10.58
N ALA A 79 -20.52 14.10 10.91
CA ALA A 79 -21.87 14.58 11.17
C ALA A 79 -21.91 15.57 12.35
N ALA A 80 -21.09 15.35 13.38
CA ALA A 80 -20.96 16.24 14.53
C ALA A 80 -20.30 17.58 14.18
N PHE A 81 -19.41 17.60 13.18
CA PHE A 81 -18.83 18.82 12.63
C PHE A 81 -19.88 19.72 11.96
N GLY A 82 -20.90 19.09 11.36
CA GLY A 82 -22.03 19.76 10.73
C GLY A 82 -21.63 20.61 9.52
N PRO A 83 -21.01 20.00 8.50
CA PRO A 83 -20.57 20.72 7.30
C PRO A 83 -21.76 21.26 6.48
N ASP A 84 -21.53 22.35 5.76
CA ASP A 84 -22.43 22.90 4.74
C ASP A 84 -22.14 22.27 3.37
N LEU A 85 -20.86 21.94 3.11
CA LEU A 85 -20.37 21.34 1.88
C LEU A 85 -19.60 20.05 2.18
N VAL A 86 -19.81 19.01 1.39
CA VAL A 86 -19.09 17.73 1.51
C VAL A 86 -18.42 17.39 0.17
N ILE A 87 -17.10 17.50 0.11
CA ILE A 87 -16.29 17.14 -1.06
C ILE A 87 -15.89 15.68 -0.94
N THR A 88 -16.20 14.89 -1.96
CA THR A 88 -15.72 13.51 -2.10
C THR A 88 -14.57 13.48 -3.10
N SER A 89 -13.42 13.00 -2.64
CA SER A 89 -12.23 12.74 -3.47
C SER A 89 -11.68 11.33 -3.28
N LEU A 90 -12.54 10.44 -2.78
CA LEU A 90 -12.32 9.00 -2.78
C LEU A 90 -12.18 8.50 -4.22
N LYS A 91 -11.45 7.40 -4.40
CA LYS A 91 -11.48 6.66 -5.68
C LYS A 91 -12.91 6.26 -6.00
N THR A 92 -13.27 6.26 -7.28
CA THR A 92 -14.65 6.02 -7.72
C THR A 92 -15.24 4.71 -7.18
N TYR A 93 -14.47 3.62 -7.19
CA TYR A 93 -14.87 2.31 -6.64
C TYR A 93 -15.07 2.27 -5.11
N HIS A 94 -14.57 3.26 -4.36
CA HIS A 94 -14.87 3.42 -2.92
C HIS A 94 -16.08 4.31 -2.67
N THR A 95 -16.47 5.14 -3.63
CA THR A 95 -17.50 6.16 -3.43
C THR A 95 -18.87 5.53 -3.22
N ALA A 96 -19.22 4.50 -4.01
CA ALA A 96 -20.48 3.76 -3.84
C ALA A 96 -20.60 3.14 -2.44
N ASN A 97 -19.52 2.53 -1.94
CA ASN A 97 -19.48 1.93 -0.61
C ASN A 97 -19.51 2.96 0.53
N ALA A 98 -19.12 4.20 0.25
CA ALA A 98 -19.14 5.31 1.21
C ALA A 98 -20.52 5.98 1.31
N ILE A 99 -21.49 5.67 0.43
CA ILE A 99 -22.82 6.31 0.43
C ILE A 99 -23.54 6.18 1.78
N PRO A 100 -23.60 5.00 2.45
CA PRO A 100 -24.23 4.91 3.77
C PRO A 100 -23.60 5.84 4.81
N ALA A 101 -22.27 5.97 4.78
CA ALA A 101 -21.53 6.86 5.66
C ALA A 101 -21.81 8.34 5.35
N LEU A 102 -21.83 8.69 4.06
CA LEU A 102 -22.16 10.03 3.57
C LEU A 102 -23.61 10.41 3.88
N ALA A 103 -24.53 9.45 3.94
CA ALA A 103 -25.92 9.71 4.31
C ALA A 103 -26.07 10.24 5.74
N ALA A 104 -25.15 9.91 6.66
CA ALA A 104 -25.13 10.47 8.01
C ALA A 104 -24.89 11.99 8.03
N LEU A 105 -24.32 12.55 6.95
CA LEU A 105 -24.09 13.98 6.76
C LEU A 105 -25.24 14.68 6.03
N ASN A 106 -26.16 13.93 5.41
CA ASN A 106 -27.19 14.50 4.56
C ASN A 106 -28.22 15.28 5.38
N ARG A 107 -28.22 16.60 5.21
CA ARG A 107 -29.24 17.52 5.73
C ARG A 107 -29.77 18.33 4.56
N GLU A 108 -30.91 18.99 4.74
CA GLU A 108 -31.57 19.75 3.67
C GLU A 108 -30.64 20.80 3.01
N ALA A 109 -29.86 21.52 3.83
CA ALA A 109 -28.94 22.54 3.36
C ALA A 109 -27.64 22.01 2.73
N VAL A 110 -27.24 20.76 3.04
CA VAL A 110 -25.92 20.22 2.67
C VAL A 110 -25.82 19.99 1.17
N THR A 111 -24.67 20.38 0.61
CA THR A 111 -24.33 20.17 -0.80
C THR A 111 -23.15 19.20 -0.91
N PHE A 112 -23.28 18.17 -1.75
CA PHE A 112 -22.23 17.21 -2.02
C PHE A 112 -21.49 17.57 -3.30
N ILE A 113 -20.17 17.40 -3.32
CA ILE A 113 -19.31 17.73 -4.47
C ILE A 113 -18.52 16.48 -4.87
N SER A 114 -18.64 16.08 -6.13
CA SER A 114 -17.80 15.05 -6.74
C SER A 114 -16.54 15.69 -7.32
N ALA A 115 -15.37 15.35 -6.78
CA ALA A 115 -14.06 15.84 -7.26
C ALA A 115 -13.20 14.70 -7.87
N GLN A 116 -13.80 13.54 -8.19
CA GLN A 116 -13.12 12.43 -8.84
C GLN A 116 -12.78 12.71 -10.31
N ASN A 117 -11.89 11.94 -10.92
CA ASN A 117 -11.77 11.95 -12.39
C ASN A 117 -12.78 10.97 -13.00
N GLY A 118 -13.15 11.20 -14.27
CA GLY A 118 -13.96 10.27 -15.06
C GLY A 118 -15.34 10.79 -15.39
N ILE A 119 -16.07 9.97 -16.14
CA ILE A 119 -17.42 10.22 -16.64
C ILE A 119 -18.44 9.71 -15.61
N ASP A 120 -19.52 10.47 -15.40
CA ASP A 120 -20.70 10.14 -14.57
C ASP A 120 -20.45 9.95 -13.06
N THR A 121 -19.28 10.33 -12.55
CA THR A 121 -18.93 10.11 -11.14
C THR A 121 -19.86 10.84 -10.16
N GLU A 122 -20.41 11.98 -10.57
CA GLU A 122 -21.42 12.77 -9.87
C GLU A 122 -22.71 12.00 -9.64
N TYR A 123 -23.10 11.11 -10.56
CA TYR A 123 -24.36 10.38 -10.46
C TYR A 123 -24.35 9.34 -9.36
N ILE A 124 -23.17 8.91 -8.89
CA ILE A 124 -23.06 8.08 -7.67
C ILE A 124 -23.67 8.83 -6.46
N LEU A 125 -23.41 10.14 -6.35
CA LEU A 125 -23.96 10.99 -5.30
C LEU A 125 -25.41 11.41 -5.63
N ALA A 126 -25.68 11.76 -6.88
CA ALA A 126 -27.00 12.25 -7.29
C ALA A 126 -28.09 11.19 -7.10
N ASN A 127 -27.80 9.93 -7.43
CA ASN A 127 -28.71 8.82 -7.21
C ASN A 127 -29.03 8.59 -5.71
N ALA A 128 -28.13 8.99 -4.80
CA ALA A 128 -28.32 8.82 -3.36
C ALA A 128 -28.96 10.04 -2.69
N PHE A 129 -28.64 11.26 -3.14
CA PHE A 129 -28.96 12.50 -2.43
C PHE A 129 -29.86 13.47 -3.22
N GLY A 130 -30.12 13.17 -4.50
CA GLY A 130 -30.85 14.02 -5.44
C GLY A 130 -29.93 14.97 -6.21
N GLU A 131 -30.25 15.19 -7.49
CA GLU A 131 -29.43 16.02 -8.40
C GLU A 131 -29.25 17.45 -7.89
N SER A 132 -30.30 18.02 -7.31
CA SER A 132 -30.30 19.38 -6.76
C SER A 132 -29.41 19.59 -5.55
N LYS A 133 -28.77 18.54 -5.02
CA LYS A 133 -27.78 18.63 -3.94
C LYS A 133 -26.35 18.38 -4.40
N VAL A 134 -26.12 18.12 -5.69
CA VAL A 134 -24.82 17.65 -6.19
C VAL A 134 -24.16 18.66 -7.12
N LEU A 135 -22.89 18.94 -6.81
CA LEU A 135 -21.98 19.70 -7.66
C LEU A 135 -20.90 18.75 -8.19
N ARG A 136 -20.35 19.10 -9.34
CA ARG A 136 -19.24 18.40 -9.97
C ARG A 136 -18.06 19.34 -10.15
N MET A 137 -16.88 18.90 -9.73
CA MET A 137 -15.63 19.64 -9.89
C MET A 137 -14.68 18.88 -10.82
N VAL A 138 -14.35 19.48 -11.96
CA VAL A 138 -13.34 18.97 -12.90
C VAL A 138 -11.98 19.56 -12.53
N ILE A 139 -11.09 18.68 -12.05
CA ILE A 139 -9.79 19.05 -11.48
C ILE A 139 -8.70 19.14 -12.56
N ASN A 140 -8.00 20.28 -12.59
CA ASN A 140 -6.88 20.54 -13.49
C ASN A 140 -5.58 20.84 -12.74
N PHE A 141 -5.35 20.12 -11.65
CA PHE A 141 -4.06 20.00 -11.00
C PHE A 141 -3.78 18.53 -10.72
N ALA A 142 -2.53 18.20 -10.46
CA ALA A 142 -2.15 16.85 -10.07
C ALA A 142 -1.04 16.86 -9.04
N GLY A 143 -0.92 15.73 -8.35
CA GLY A 143 0.15 15.48 -7.40
C GLY A 143 0.24 14.01 -7.07
N ASN A 144 1.36 13.62 -6.48
CA ASN A 144 1.62 12.27 -6.01
C ASN A 144 1.84 12.29 -4.50
N LEU A 145 1.40 11.23 -3.81
CA LEU A 145 1.72 11.07 -2.39
C LEU A 145 3.21 10.69 -2.26
N ASN A 146 3.97 11.52 -1.56
CA ASN A 146 5.33 11.19 -1.12
C ASN A 146 5.31 10.51 0.25
N ALA A 147 4.35 10.87 1.08
CA ALA A 147 4.09 10.27 2.39
C ALA A 147 2.57 10.32 2.68
N PRO A 148 2.06 9.64 3.71
CA PRO A 148 0.63 9.63 3.99
C PRO A 148 0.02 11.04 4.16
N ASN A 149 0.78 12.04 4.63
CA ASN A 149 0.33 13.43 4.79
C ASN A 149 1.04 14.44 3.86
N VAL A 150 1.87 13.97 2.91
CA VAL A 150 2.67 14.85 2.03
C VAL A 150 2.35 14.59 0.57
N VAL A 151 1.91 15.63 -0.13
CA VAL A 151 1.65 15.60 -1.58
C VAL A 151 2.72 16.40 -2.31
N LYS A 152 3.45 15.75 -3.21
CA LYS A 152 4.25 16.43 -4.22
C LYS A 152 3.33 16.84 -5.36
N VAL A 153 2.93 18.10 -5.37
CA VAL A 153 2.15 18.73 -6.44
C VAL A 153 3.02 18.83 -7.68
N THR A 154 2.55 18.25 -8.77
CA THR A 154 3.30 18.17 -10.03
C THR A 154 3.02 19.34 -10.95
N PHE A 155 1.77 19.80 -11.03
CA PHE A 155 1.38 20.98 -11.80
C PHE A 155 0.04 21.55 -11.35
N PHE A 156 -0.16 22.84 -11.66
CA PHE A 156 -1.46 23.48 -11.75
C PHE A 156 -1.68 23.91 -13.20
N ASN A 157 -2.81 23.52 -13.80
CA ASN A 157 -3.20 23.90 -15.15
C ASN A 157 -4.56 24.63 -15.10
N PRO A 158 -4.60 25.86 -14.57
CA PRO A 158 -5.86 26.54 -14.33
C PRO A 158 -6.66 26.80 -15.62
N PRO A 159 -8.00 26.95 -15.53
CA PRO A 159 -8.80 26.83 -14.31
C PRO A 159 -9.27 25.39 -14.04
N ASN A 160 -9.63 25.10 -12.78
CA ASN A 160 -10.57 24.02 -12.46
C ASN A 160 -11.99 24.46 -12.87
N TYR A 161 -12.89 23.51 -13.09
CA TYR A 161 -14.29 23.82 -13.41
C TYR A 161 -15.23 23.29 -12.35
N LEU A 162 -16.30 24.04 -12.04
CA LEU A 162 -17.28 23.68 -11.02
C LEU A 162 -18.69 24.02 -11.52
N ALA A 163 -19.65 23.12 -11.35
CA ALA A 163 -21.06 23.39 -11.66
C ALA A 163 -22.00 22.57 -10.77
N SER A 164 -23.23 23.07 -10.57
CA SER A 164 -24.36 22.25 -10.13
C SER A 164 -24.78 21.39 -11.31
N ILE A 165 -25.05 20.10 -11.08
CA ILE A 165 -25.34 19.19 -12.20
C ILE A 165 -26.70 19.47 -12.86
N ASP A 166 -27.58 20.22 -12.17
CA ASP A 166 -28.90 20.66 -12.62
C ASP A 166 -29.05 22.20 -12.63
N ASP A 167 -27.94 22.94 -12.48
CA ASP A 167 -27.89 24.40 -12.35
C ASP A 167 -28.67 25.03 -11.16
N SER A 168 -29.26 24.24 -10.27
CA SER A 168 -30.08 24.73 -9.14
C SER A 168 -29.25 25.37 -8.00
N ARG A 169 -27.98 24.99 -7.84
CA ARG A 169 -27.08 25.48 -6.78
C ARG A 169 -25.89 26.31 -7.29
N THR A 170 -26.09 27.06 -8.38
CA THR A 170 -25.04 27.91 -8.97
C THR A 170 -24.41 28.88 -7.95
N ALA A 171 -25.20 29.51 -7.07
CA ALA A 171 -24.69 30.39 -6.02
C ALA A 171 -23.74 29.67 -5.03
N VAL A 172 -23.97 28.39 -4.75
CA VAL A 172 -23.07 27.57 -3.91
C VAL A 172 -21.76 27.27 -4.64
N ALA A 173 -21.83 27.02 -5.95
CA ALA A 173 -20.64 26.85 -6.79
C ALA A 173 -19.80 28.14 -6.85
N GLU A 174 -20.44 29.30 -7.02
CA GLU A 174 -19.79 30.62 -7.02
C GLU A 174 -19.10 30.92 -5.68
N LEU A 175 -19.77 30.60 -4.57
CA LEU A 175 -19.20 30.72 -3.24
C LEU A 175 -17.92 29.88 -3.10
N LEU A 176 -17.96 28.59 -3.44
CA LEU A 176 -16.79 27.71 -3.35
C LEU A 176 -15.66 28.17 -4.28
N ALA A 177 -15.98 28.53 -5.51
CA ALA A 177 -15.01 29.08 -6.46
C ALA A 177 -14.38 30.37 -5.92
N SER A 178 -15.14 31.24 -5.24
CA SER A 178 -14.61 32.46 -4.63
C SER A 178 -13.57 32.18 -3.54
N TYR A 179 -13.74 31.13 -2.74
CA TYR A 179 -12.75 30.73 -1.74
C TYR A 179 -11.46 30.24 -2.40
N LEU A 180 -11.57 29.35 -3.38
CA LEU A 180 -10.41 28.80 -4.08
C LEU A 180 -9.65 29.88 -4.88
N ASN A 181 -10.38 30.82 -5.50
CA ASN A 181 -9.80 31.93 -6.24
C ASN A 181 -9.04 32.92 -5.33
N LYS A 182 -9.43 33.09 -4.06
CA LYS A 182 -8.70 33.94 -3.10
C LYS A 182 -7.29 33.45 -2.77
N VAL A 183 -7.04 32.15 -2.98
CA VAL A 183 -5.76 31.49 -2.68
C VAL A 183 -5.09 30.93 -3.94
N ASP A 184 -5.35 31.58 -5.07
CA ASP A 184 -4.78 31.30 -6.40
C ASP A 184 -5.07 29.91 -6.96
N LEU A 185 -6.06 29.17 -6.42
CA LEU A 185 -6.53 27.93 -7.01
C LEU A 185 -7.66 28.21 -8.00
N GLN A 186 -7.31 28.82 -9.13
CA GLN A 186 -8.26 29.35 -10.11
C GLN A 186 -9.34 28.32 -10.48
N THR A 187 -10.60 28.67 -10.22
CA THR A 187 -11.77 27.82 -10.38
C THR A 187 -12.88 28.63 -11.02
N LYS A 188 -13.40 28.14 -12.15
CA LYS A 188 -14.43 28.78 -12.95
C LYS A 188 -15.75 28.04 -12.77
N VAL A 189 -16.81 28.78 -12.41
CA VAL A 189 -18.17 28.26 -12.44
C VAL A 189 -18.67 28.22 -13.88
N ILE A 190 -19.26 27.10 -14.26
CA ILE A 190 -19.81 26.85 -15.60
C ILE A 190 -21.23 26.27 -15.48
N THR A 191 -21.93 26.16 -16.59
CA THR A 191 -23.25 25.51 -16.64
C THR A 191 -23.14 23.99 -16.62
N SER A 192 -24.21 23.30 -16.25
CA SER A 192 -24.35 21.83 -16.35
C SER A 192 -24.01 21.29 -17.75
N PHE A 193 -24.37 22.03 -18.81
CA PHE A 193 -24.05 21.66 -20.19
C PHE A 193 -22.55 21.73 -20.49
N GLU A 194 -21.87 22.83 -20.13
CA GLU A 194 -20.42 22.96 -20.33
C GLU A 194 -19.66 21.98 -19.42
N LEU A 195 -20.20 21.66 -18.24
CA LEU A 195 -19.63 20.68 -17.32
C LEU A 195 -19.48 19.31 -17.98
N LEU A 196 -20.51 18.82 -18.68
CA LEU A 196 -20.46 17.57 -19.42
C LEU A 196 -19.30 17.57 -20.42
N ARG A 197 -19.17 18.64 -21.22
CA ARG A 197 -18.06 18.80 -22.18
C ARG A 197 -16.69 18.74 -21.49
N ARG A 198 -16.51 19.42 -20.36
CA ARG A 198 -15.23 19.44 -19.61
C ARG A 198 -14.90 18.11 -18.95
N SER A 199 -15.90 17.43 -18.38
CA SER A 199 -15.73 16.10 -17.81
C SER A 199 -15.29 15.09 -18.86
N TRP A 200 -15.93 15.11 -20.04
CA TRP A 200 -15.56 14.25 -21.17
C TRP A 200 -14.19 14.60 -21.74
N GLU A 201 -13.88 15.87 -21.98
CA GLU A 201 -12.55 16.31 -22.44
C GLU A 201 -11.44 15.74 -21.55
N LYS A 202 -11.61 15.85 -20.21
CA LYS A 202 -10.64 15.33 -19.25
C LYS A 202 -10.56 13.81 -19.26
N ALA A 203 -11.71 13.13 -19.33
CA ALA A 203 -11.77 11.67 -19.34
C ALA A 203 -11.13 11.08 -20.60
N ILE A 204 -11.33 11.71 -21.77
CA ILE A 204 -10.74 11.29 -23.05
C ILE A 204 -9.21 11.33 -22.97
N LEU A 205 -8.64 12.42 -22.42
CA LEU A 205 -7.18 12.54 -22.22
C LEU A 205 -6.64 11.44 -21.28
N ASN A 206 -7.37 11.14 -20.21
CA ASN A 206 -6.98 10.08 -19.27
C ASN A 206 -7.10 8.69 -19.90
N ALA A 207 -8.16 8.45 -20.67
CA ALA A 207 -8.50 7.18 -21.31
C ALA A 207 -7.51 6.79 -22.43
N SER A 208 -6.96 7.78 -23.15
CA SER A 208 -6.02 7.53 -24.24
C SER A 208 -4.60 7.23 -23.74
N LEU A 209 -4.15 7.92 -22.70
CA LEU A 209 -2.75 7.82 -22.25
C LEU A 209 -2.55 6.91 -21.02
N SER A 210 -3.45 6.95 -20.04
CA SER A 210 -3.18 6.31 -18.74
C SER A 210 -3.16 4.79 -18.77
N PRO A 211 -4.12 4.10 -19.42
CA PRO A 211 -4.08 2.64 -19.58
C PRO A 211 -2.86 2.17 -20.36
N LEU A 212 -2.51 2.88 -21.44
CA LEU A 212 -1.33 2.59 -22.26
C LEU A 212 -0.05 2.66 -21.43
N CYS A 213 0.12 3.73 -20.64
CA CYS A 213 1.24 3.88 -19.72
C CYS A 213 1.29 2.74 -18.68
N GLY A 214 0.14 2.33 -18.15
CA GLY A 214 0.05 1.26 -17.15
C GLY A 214 0.42 -0.12 -17.71
N ILE A 215 -0.13 -0.46 -18.89
CA ILE A 215 0.12 -1.74 -19.57
C ILE A 215 1.57 -1.80 -20.07
N GLY A 216 2.02 -0.74 -20.73
CA GLY A 216 3.38 -0.66 -21.31
C GLY A 216 4.47 -0.37 -20.29
N ARG A 217 4.12 -0.01 -19.04
CA ARG A 217 5.03 0.51 -18.01
C ARG A 217 5.87 1.69 -18.51
N LEU A 218 5.21 2.60 -19.22
CA LEU A 218 5.78 3.81 -19.78
C LEU A 218 5.37 5.03 -18.94
N THR A 219 6.27 5.98 -18.79
CA THR A 219 5.91 7.33 -18.37
C THR A 219 5.09 8.03 -19.46
N MET A 220 4.38 9.10 -19.09
CA MET A 220 3.62 9.91 -20.07
C MET A 220 4.53 10.43 -21.20
N LYS A 221 5.76 10.82 -20.86
CA LYS A 221 6.73 11.33 -21.83
C LYS A 221 7.19 10.24 -22.79
N GLU A 222 7.61 9.08 -22.28
CA GLU A 222 8.03 7.94 -23.12
C GLU A 222 6.91 7.52 -24.09
N ALA A 223 5.66 7.45 -23.60
CA ALA A 223 4.51 7.11 -24.44
C ALA A 223 4.21 8.16 -25.52
N MET A 224 4.55 9.44 -25.31
CA MET A 224 4.35 10.50 -26.29
C MET A 224 5.55 10.70 -27.25
N ASP A 225 6.72 10.18 -26.90
CA ASP A 225 7.94 10.26 -27.72
C ASP A 225 8.01 9.15 -28.80
N MET A 226 7.21 8.08 -28.65
CA MET A 226 7.17 6.97 -29.60
C MET A 226 6.03 7.13 -30.64
N PRO A 227 6.31 7.12 -31.95
CA PRO A 227 5.27 7.29 -32.98
C PRO A 227 4.14 6.26 -32.89
N ASN A 228 4.48 4.99 -32.67
CA ASN A 228 3.50 3.89 -32.63
C ASN A 228 2.52 4.01 -31.45
N THR A 229 2.96 4.53 -30.30
CA THR A 229 2.08 4.75 -29.15
C THR A 229 1.23 6.00 -29.34
N VAL A 230 1.76 7.05 -29.98
CA VAL A 230 0.99 8.25 -30.33
C VAL A 230 -0.15 7.91 -31.29
N GLU A 231 0.07 7.02 -32.25
CA GLU A 231 -0.98 6.54 -33.17
C GLU A 231 -2.13 5.85 -32.40
N ILE A 232 -1.80 4.99 -31.42
CA ILE A 232 -2.81 4.35 -30.55
C ILE A 232 -3.58 5.39 -29.75
N ILE A 233 -2.89 6.38 -29.18
CA ILE A 233 -3.49 7.47 -28.40
C ILE A 233 -4.48 8.26 -29.26
N GLU A 234 -4.08 8.61 -30.48
CA GLU A 234 -4.93 9.33 -31.44
C GLU A 234 -6.21 8.56 -31.75
N GLN A 235 -6.11 7.28 -32.14
CA GLN A 235 -7.29 6.46 -32.46
C GLN A 235 -8.22 6.25 -31.26
N VAL A 236 -7.67 6.13 -30.04
CA VAL A 236 -8.49 6.02 -28.81
C VAL A 236 -9.26 7.31 -28.53
N ILE A 237 -8.65 8.46 -28.81
CA ILE A 237 -9.32 9.77 -28.72
C ILE A 237 -10.43 9.86 -29.76
N GLU A 238 -10.17 9.46 -31.02
CA GLU A 238 -11.17 9.48 -32.09
C GLU A 238 -12.40 8.63 -31.76
N GLU A 239 -12.21 7.38 -31.30
CA GLU A 239 -13.33 6.53 -30.84
C GLU A 239 -14.15 7.25 -29.76
N ALA A 240 -13.49 7.91 -28.81
CA ALA A 240 -14.18 8.57 -27.71
C ALA A 240 -14.91 9.85 -28.14
N VAL A 241 -14.36 10.60 -29.12
CA VAL A 241 -15.01 11.77 -29.72
C VAL A 241 -16.26 11.38 -30.50
N GLU A 242 -16.21 10.27 -31.24
CA GLU A 242 -17.39 9.74 -31.95
C GLU A 242 -18.52 9.39 -30.97
N VAL A 243 -18.19 8.71 -29.87
CA VAL A 243 -19.14 8.39 -28.81
C VAL A 243 -19.68 9.66 -28.13
N ALA A 244 -18.82 10.64 -27.83
CA ALA A 244 -19.22 11.91 -27.24
C ALA A 244 -20.20 12.67 -28.14
N ALA A 245 -19.96 12.69 -29.45
CA ALA A 245 -20.85 13.32 -30.42
C ALA A 245 -22.25 12.69 -30.43
N ALA A 246 -22.36 11.37 -30.25
CA ALA A 246 -23.64 10.67 -30.13
C ALA A 246 -24.39 10.98 -28.82
N GLU A 247 -23.66 11.31 -27.75
CA GLU A 247 -24.21 11.91 -26.51
C GLU A 247 -24.46 13.42 -26.65
N LYS A 248 -24.38 13.98 -27.85
CA LYS A 248 -24.56 15.42 -28.17
C LYS A 248 -23.52 16.32 -27.50
N ILE A 249 -22.37 15.76 -27.14
CA ILE A 249 -21.22 16.49 -26.62
C ILE A 249 -20.30 16.79 -27.80
N GLN A 250 -20.37 18.01 -28.31
CA GLN A 250 -19.62 18.42 -29.48
C GLN A 250 -18.29 19.09 -29.08
N PHE A 251 -17.21 18.60 -29.66
CA PHE A 251 -15.90 19.23 -29.62
C PHE A 251 -15.61 19.96 -30.94
N GLU A 252 -14.64 20.86 -30.93
CA GLU A 252 -14.18 21.57 -32.14
C GLU A 252 -13.46 20.62 -33.10
N ASP A 253 -13.45 20.92 -34.40
CA ASP A 253 -12.87 20.05 -35.43
C ASP A 253 -11.38 19.72 -35.20
N ASP A 254 -10.63 20.62 -34.54
CA ASP A 254 -9.22 20.43 -34.20
C ASP A 254 -8.98 19.83 -32.81
N PHE A 255 -10.02 19.28 -32.16
CA PHE A 255 -9.96 18.77 -30.79
C PHE A 255 -8.94 17.63 -30.60
N VAL A 256 -8.90 16.66 -31.51
CA VAL A 256 -7.92 15.56 -31.46
C VAL A 256 -6.49 16.12 -31.48
N ARG A 257 -6.24 17.07 -32.39
CA ARG A 257 -4.95 17.77 -32.51
C ARG A 257 -4.60 18.57 -31.27
N LYS A 258 -5.59 19.20 -30.61
CA LYS A 258 -5.43 19.90 -29.33
C LYS A 258 -5.06 18.93 -28.21
N CYS A 259 -5.73 17.77 -28.14
CA CYS A 259 -5.43 16.72 -27.17
C CYS A 259 -3.99 16.22 -27.33
N LEU A 260 -3.57 15.86 -28.54
CA LEU A 260 -2.20 15.39 -28.80
C LEU A 260 -1.15 16.45 -28.42
N ARG A 261 -1.40 17.73 -28.75
CA ARG A 261 -0.51 18.83 -28.38
C ARG A 261 -0.43 19.03 -26.87
N TYR A 262 -1.55 18.85 -26.16
CA TYR A 262 -1.59 18.90 -24.70
C TYR A 262 -0.80 17.74 -24.09
N LEU A 263 -1.03 16.50 -24.55
CA LEU A 263 -0.34 15.31 -24.03
C LEU A 263 1.17 15.33 -24.29
N ARG A 264 1.63 15.91 -25.41
CA ARG A 264 3.08 16.11 -25.69
C ARG A 264 3.80 16.99 -24.67
N LYS A 265 3.07 17.81 -23.91
CA LYS A 265 3.63 18.65 -22.84
C LYS A 265 3.64 17.93 -21.49
N ALA A 266 3.18 16.68 -21.43
CA ALA A 266 3.16 15.92 -20.19
C ALA A 266 4.57 15.71 -19.62
N GLY A 267 4.67 15.76 -18.29
CA GLY A 267 5.93 15.54 -17.60
C GLY A 267 6.37 14.07 -17.62
N ASP A 268 7.64 13.84 -17.28
CA ASP A 268 8.26 12.51 -17.20
C ASP A 268 7.87 11.79 -15.89
N HIS A 269 6.64 11.30 -15.84
CA HIS A 269 6.07 10.58 -14.71
C HIS A 269 4.93 9.66 -15.16
N PHE A 270 4.54 8.71 -14.30
CA PHE A 270 3.39 7.85 -14.55
C PHE A 270 2.07 8.57 -14.24
N PRO A 271 1.03 8.42 -15.07
CA PRO A 271 -0.31 8.92 -14.77
C PRO A 271 -0.98 8.08 -13.68
N SER A 272 -1.98 8.65 -13.00
CA SER A 272 -2.59 8.06 -11.78
C SER A 272 -3.07 6.62 -11.93
N LEU A 273 -3.80 6.29 -13.01
CA LEU A 273 -4.25 4.93 -13.26
C LEU A 273 -3.08 3.96 -13.51
N ALA A 274 -2.03 4.40 -14.20
CA ALA A 274 -0.84 3.59 -14.40
C ALA A 274 -0.12 3.29 -13.08
N VAL A 275 -0.03 4.30 -12.20
CA VAL A 275 0.52 4.12 -10.85
C VAL A 275 -0.29 3.08 -10.08
N ASP A 276 -1.62 3.15 -10.11
CA ASP A 276 -2.47 2.17 -9.42
C ASP A 276 -2.28 0.76 -10.01
N LEU A 277 -2.28 0.63 -11.34
CA LEU A 277 -2.12 -0.65 -12.02
C LEU A 277 -0.75 -1.31 -11.75
N ILE A 278 0.34 -0.54 -11.87
CA ILE A 278 1.71 -1.01 -11.61
C ILE A 278 1.86 -1.44 -10.15
N ASN A 279 1.19 -0.76 -9.23
CA ASN A 279 1.19 -1.07 -7.80
C ASN A 279 0.12 -2.10 -7.39
N ASN A 280 -0.51 -2.80 -8.34
CA ASN A 280 -1.49 -3.84 -8.07
C ASN A 280 -2.72 -3.37 -7.28
N ARG A 281 -3.11 -2.10 -7.44
CA ARG A 281 -4.29 -1.49 -6.80
C ARG A 281 -5.48 -1.50 -7.77
N PRO A 282 -6.72 -1.48 -7.25
CA PRO A 282 -7.89 -1.25 -8.09
C PRO A 282 -7.78 0.06 -8.86
N THR A 283 -8.24 0.07 -10.11
CA THR A 283 -8.10 1.20 -11.03
C THR A 283 -9.46 1.84 -11.33
N GLU A 284 -9.42 3.07 -11.84
CA GLU A 284 -10.62 3.84 -12.24
C GLU A 284 -10.99 3.62 -13.72
N ILE A 285 -10.48 2.54 -14.34
CA ILE A 285 -10.64 2.26 -15.78
C ILE A 285 -12.11 2.27 -16.22
N ASP A 286 -13.01 1.81 -15.35
CA ASP A 286 -14.43 1.71 -15.62
C ASP A 286 -15.11 3.09 -15.79
N TYR A 287 -14.54 4.13 -15.19
CA TYR A 287 -15.03 5.51 -15.30
C TYR A 287 -14.29 6.33 -16.37
N PHE A 288 -13.30 5.72 -17.04
CA PHE A 288 -12.61 6.26 -18.21
C PHE A 288 -13.05 5.50 -19.46
N ASN A 289 -12.22 4.58 -19.95
CA ASN A 289 -12.50 3.77 -21.14
C ASN A 289 -13.77 2.93 -20.97
N GLY A 290 -14.06 2.43 -19.76
CA GLY A 290 -15.27 1.63 -19.52
C GLY A 290 -16.55 2.40 -19.80
N LYS A 291 -16.62 3.68 -19.43
CA LYS A 291 -17.74 4.56 -19.73
C LYS A 291 -17.84 4.88 -21.22
N ILE A 292 -16.72 5.14 -21.89
CA ILE A 292 -16.70 5.31 -23.35
C ILE A 292 -17.24 4.06 -24.05
N VAL A 293 -16.87 2.86 -23.59
CA VAL A 293 -17.39 1.59 -24.12
C VAL A 293 -18.88 1.41 -23.84
N GLU A 294 -19.33 1.75 -22.64
CA GLU A 294 -20.75 1.71 -22.25
C GLU A 294 -21.61 2.59 -23.16
N TYR A 295 -21.21 3.85 -23.34
CA TYR A 295 -21.89 4.80 -24.22
C TYR A 295 -21.76 4.42 -25.71
N GLY A 296 -20.62 3.87 -26.13
CA GLY A 296 -20.47 3.34 -27.49
C GLY A 296 -21.46 2.21 -27.77
N ARG A 297 -21.63 1.26 -26.83
CA ARG A 297 -22.64 0.20 -26.94
C ARG A 297 -24.06 0.75 -26.97
N LYS A 298 -24.37 1.76 -26.16
CA LYS A 298 -25.68 2.45 -26.16
C LYS A 298 -26.04 3.01 -27.55
N HIS A 299 -25.05 3.51 -28.29
CA HIS A 299 -25.24 4.11 -29.62
C HIS A 299 -24.82 3.23 -30.79
N TYR A 300 -24.50 1.96 -30.56
CA TYR A 300 -23.98 1.04 -31.58
C TYR A 300 -22.68 1.53 -32.27
N ILE A 301 -21.90 2.35 -31.57
CA ILE A 301 -20.58 2.83 -32.01
C ILE A 301 -19.50 1.86 -31.52
N ARG A 302 -18.61 1.48 -32.43
CA ARG A 302 -17.54 0.52 -32.15
C ARG A 302 -16.38 1.22 -31.43
N THR A 303 -16.09 0.77 -30.22
CA THR A 303 -15.04 1.30 -29.34
C THR A 303 -13.97 0.24 -29.06
N SER A 304 -13.34 -0.28 -30.11
CA SER A 304 -12.48 -1.47 -30.01
C SER A 304 -11.25 -1.22 -29.14
N LEU A 305 -10.58 -0.08 -29.32
CA LEU A 305 -9.36 0.23 -28.59
C LEU A 305 -9.68 0.55 -27.13
N ASN A 306 -10.73 1.33 -26.89
CA ASN A 306 -11.22 1.58 -25.53
C ASN A 306 -11.64 0.27 -24.83
N LEU A 307 -12.28 -0.66 -25.54
CA LEU A 307 -12.64 -1.98 -25.03
C LEU A 307 -11.40 -2.82 -24.69
N VAL A 308 -10.39 -2.83 -25.55
CA VAL A 308 -9.12 -3.53 -25.32
C VAL A 308 -8.46 -3.00 -24.05
N PHE A 309 -8.29 -1.68 -23.92
CA PHE A 309 -7.72 -1.10 -22.70
C PHE A 309 -8.56 -1.41 -21.46
N THR A 310 -9.88 -1.31 -21.55
CA THR A 310 -10.77 -1.67 -20.44
C THR A 310 -10.54 -3.10 -19.98
N ASN A 311 -10.55 -4.05 -20.90
CA ASN A 311 -10.43 -5.48 -20.58
C ASN A 311 -9.02 -5.87 -20.13
N MET A 312 -7.97 -5.30 -20.74
CA MET A 312 -6.59 -5.56 -20.32
C MET A 312 -6.32 -5.03 -18.92
N VAL A 313 -6.72 -3.79 -18.62
CA VAL A 313 -6.52 -3.22 -17.29
C VAL A 313 -7.36 -3.98 -16.25
N ARG A 314 -8.60 -4.35 -16.55
CA ARG A 314 -9.42 -5.23 -15.68
C ARG A 314 -8.73 -6.56 -15.42
N ALA A 315 -8.27 -7.26 -16.47
CA ALA A 315 -7.62 -8.56 -16.35
C ALA A 315 -6.34 -8.47 -15.49
N MET A 316 -5.53 -7.44 -15.71
CA MET A 316 -4.33 -7.19 -14.90
C MET A 316 -4.69 -6.86 -13.45
N THR A 317 -5.71 -6.04 -13.22
CA THR A 317 -6.18 -5.69 -11.86
C THR A 317 -6.73 -6.93 -11.13
N HIS A 318 -7.53 -7.77 -11.79
CA HIS A 318 -8.07 -9.01 -11.23
C HIS A 318 -6.98 -10.04 -10.95
N LYS A 319 -6.02 -10.23 -11.86
CA LYS A 319 -4.85 -11.10 -11.64
C LYS A 319 -4.08 -10.67 -10.39
N SER A 320 -3.88 -9.36 -10.25
CA SER A 320 -3.20 -8.76 -9.10
C SER A 320 -3.97 -8.88 -7.79
N LEU A 321 -5.29 -8.66 -7.81
CA LEU A 321 -6.17 -8.84 -6.64
C LEU A 321 -6.30 -10.32 -6.24
N ALA A 322 -6.44 -11.23 -7.19
CA ALA A 322 -6.46 -12.67 -6.92
C ALA A 322 -5.12 -13.14 -6.32
N ALA A 323 -4.00 -12.64 -6.82
CA ALA A 323 -2.67 -12.87 -6.23
C ALA A 323 -2.49 -12.21 -4.85
N SER A 324 -3.22 -11.12 -4.56
CA SER A 324 -3.24 -10.48 -3.24
C SER A 324 -4.13 -11.23 -2.25
N ILE A 325 -5.34 -11.64 -2.65
CA ILE A 325 -6.34 -12.37 -1.86
C ILE A 325 -5.85 -13.78 -1.54
N ALA A 326 -5.18 -14.46 -2.48
CA ALA A 326 -4.50 -15.73 -2.22
C ALA A 326 -3.36 -15.60 -1.18
N GLY A 327 -2.87 -14.38 -0.93
CA GLY A 327 -1.95 -14.05 0.17
C GLY A 327 -2.63 -13.52 1.45
N ASP A 328 -3.93 -13.23 1.42
CA ASP A 328 -4.68 -12.52 2.48
C ASP A 328 -5.54 -13.45 3.37
N ALA A 329 -5.53 -14.75 3.09
CA ALA A 329 -6.26 -15.77 3.86
C ALA A 329 -5.76 -15.98 5.32
N GLY A 330 -4.92 -15.08 5.84
CA GLY A 330 -4.34 -15.12 7.18
C GLY A 330 -4.82 -14.02 8.16
N LEU A 331 -5.79 -13.19 7.79
CA LEU A 331 -6.36 -12.19 8.72
C LEU A 331 -7.45 -12.81 9.60
N VAL A 332 -7.06 -13.35 10.75
CA VAL A 332 -8.01 -13.59 11.85
C VAL A 332 -8.39 -12.25 12.46
N LYS A 333 -9.70 -11.96 12.47
CA LYS A 333 -10.32 -10.92 13.31
C LYS A 333 -9.93 -11.14 14.77
N LEU A 334 -9.04 -10.31 15.31
CA LEU A 334 -8.88 -10.19 16.75
C LEU A 334 -10.14 -9.52 17.31
N GLN A 335 -10.67 -10.11 18.38
CA GLN A 335 -11.89 -9.70 19.05
C GLN A 335 -11.84 -8.21 19.41
N ASN A 336 -12.81 -7.46 18.90
CA ASN A 336 -13.18 -6.16 19.42
C ASN A 336 -13.65 -6.33 20.87
N ASN A 337 -12.72 -6.21 21.82
CA ASN A 337 -13.07 -5.66 23.13
C ASN A 337 -12.70 -4.18 23.11
N ALA A 338 -13.66 -3.38 22.65
CA ALA A 338 -13.70 -1.98 22.93
C ALA A 338 -13.69 -1.79 24.46
N SER A 339 -12.54 -1.42 25.00
CA SER A 339 -12.48 -0.78 26.31
C SER A 339 -11.42 0.31 26.29
N LYS A 340 -11.91 1.52 26.54
CA LYS A 340 -11.25 2.75 27.00
C LYS A 340 -9.76 2.93 26.70
N ARG A 341 -9.48 4.05 26.00
CA ARG A 341 -8.23 4.81 26.05
C ARG A 341 -7.57 4.74 27.44
N THR A 342 -6.33 4.30 27.46
CA THR A 342 -5.33 4.71 28.44
C THR A 342 -4.07 5.12 27.70
N LYS A 343 -3.48 6.22 28.17
CA LYS A 343 -2.11 6.68 27.87
C LYS A 343 -1.12 5.52 27.96
N VAL A 344 0.03 5.68 27.31
CA VAL A 344 1.28 4.94 27.54
C VAL A 344 1.44 4.59 29.03
N THR A 345 1.04 3.38 29.41
CA THR A 345 1.23 2.77 30.74
C THR A 345 1.56 1.28 30.59
N GLY A 346 2.32 0.94 29.55
CA GLY A 346 2.95 -0.38 29.41
C GLY A 346 4.45 -0.25 29.70
N GLY A 347 5.04 -1.30 30.29
CA GLY A 347 6.49 -1.39 30.50
C GLY A 347 7.31 -1.28 29.20
N PRO A 348 8.64 -1.38 29.27
CA PRO A 348 9.49 -1.32 28.08
C PRO A 348 9.14 -2.42 27.08
N CYS A 349 9.01 -2.04 25.81
CA CYS A 349 8.80 -2.94 24.69
C CYS A 349 10.04 -2.99 23.78
N PHE A 350 10.14 -4.02 22.95
CA PHE A 350 11.31 -4.25 22.09
C PHE A 350 10.90 -4.55 20.66
N LEU A 351 11.55 -3.91 19.70
CA LEU A 351 11.21 -3.98 18.28
C LEU A 351 12.23 -4.78 17.48
N GLY A 352 11.77 -5.79 16.76
CA GLY A 352 12.54 -6.50 15.75
C GLY A 352 12.05 -6.20 14.34
N ILE A 353 12.98 -5.94 13.42
CA ILE A 353 12.70 -5.58 12.02
C ILE A 353 13.47 -6.53 11.10
N ASP A 354 12.77 -7.31 10.28
CA ASP A 354 13.36 -8.14 9.22
C ASP A 354 13.09 -7.52 7.85
N LEU A 355 14.10 -6.93 7.23
CA LEU A 355 14.01 -6.37 5.88
C LEU A 355 14.47 -7.40 4.84
N GLY A 356 13.54 -8.28 4.45
CA GLY A 356 13.73 -9.28 3.41
C GLY A 356 13.46 -8.76 2.00
N SER A 357 13.84 -9.55 1.00
CA SER A 357 13.70 -9.20 -0.42
C SER A 357 12.25 -9.09 -0.90
N ALA A 358 11.36 -9.98 -0.41
CA ALA A 358 9.94 -9.96 -0.77
C ALA A 358 9.06 -9.23 0.27
N TYR A 359 9.40 -9.35 1.55
CA TYR A 359 8.60 -8.80 2.66
C TYR A 359 9.48 -8.23 3.77
N THR A 360 9.05 -7.09 4.31
CA THR A 360 9.54 -6.46 5.54
C THR A 360 8.61 -6.83 6.69
N LYS A 361 9.14 -7.34 7.80
CA LYS A 361 8.33 -7.76 8.95
C LYS A 361 8.76 -7.03 10.20
N PHE A 362 7.77 -6.66 10.99
CA PHE A 362 7.94 -6.00 12.28
C PHE A 362 7.38 -6.90 13.37
N THR A 363 8.07 -6.98 14.50
CA THR A 363 7.61 -7.69 15.70
C THR A 363 7.89 -6.83 16.92
N VAL A 364 6.87 -6.60 17.73
CA VAL A 364 7.05 -5.97 19.04
C VAL A 364 6.77 -7.01 20.12
N ILE A 365 7.67 -7.08 21.08
CA ILE A 365 7.49 -7.87 22.29
C ILE A 365 7.47 -6.96 23.53
N ASP A 366 6.74 -7.37 24.57
CA ASP A 366 6.81 -6.72 25.89
C ASP A 366 8.05 -7.17 26.69
N GLN A 367 8.18 -6.65 27.91
CA GLN A 367 9.25 -7.01 28.86
C GLN A 367 9.31 -8.50 29.18
N ASP A 368 8.16 -9.17 29.26
CA ASP A 368 8.04 -10.58 29.58
C ASP A 368 8.37 -11.47 28.37
N GLY A 369 8.40 -10.87 27.17
CA GLY A 369 8.76 -11.52 25.91
C GLY A 369 7.55 -11.97 25.10
N ASN A 370 6.35 -11.56 25.51
CA ASN A 370 5.14 -11.85 24.77
C ASN A 370 5.05 -10.96 23.54
N VAL A 371 4.61 -11.54 22.42
CA VAL A 371 4.39 -10.80 21.19
C VAL A 371 3.12 -9.95 21.32
N VAL A 372 3.28 -8.63 21.26
CA VAL A 372 2.17 -7.66 21.34
C VAL A 372 1.81 -7.08 19.97
N PHE A 373 2.70 -7.20 18.98
CA PHE A 373 2.45 -6.74 17.61
C PHE A 373 3.22 -7.55 16.56
N LEU A 374 2.57 -7.81 15.43
CA LEU A 374 3.17 -8.38 14.23
C LEU A 374 2.62 -7.67 12.99
N SER A 375 3.49 -7.33 12.05
CA SER A 375 3.07 -6.92 10.71
C SER A 375 4.05 -7.39 9.64
N ALA A 376 3.54 -7.64 8.44
CA ALA A 376 4.33 -7.99 7.27
C ALA A 376 3.86 -7.11 6.10
N HIS A 377 4.81 -6.48 5.42
CA HIS A 377 4.57 -5.58 4.29
C HIS A 377 5.43 -6.00 3.12
N ARG A 378 4.93 -5.91 1.88
CA ARG A 378 5.76 -6.21 0.70
C ARG A 378 6.93 -5.24 0.62
N THR A 379 8.13 -5.76 0.40
CA THR A 379 9.33 -4.95 0.18
C THR A 379 9.30 -4.43 -1.26
N LEU A 380 8.95 -3.15 -1.43
CA LEU A 380 8.99 -2.48 -2.74
C LEU A 380 10.37 -1.84 -2.95
N ASN A 381 10.99 -2.09 -4.11
CA ASN A 381 12.37 -1.67 -4.46
C ASN A 381 12.67 -0.16 -4.32
N ARG A 382 11.66 0.70 -4.12
CA ARG A 382 11.80 2.16 -4.02
C ARG A 382 11.22 2.81 -2.74
N GLU A 383 10.72 2.04 -1.77
CA GLU A 383 10.03 2.61 -0.60
C GLU A 383 10.72 2.34 0.75
N ARG A 384 12.05 2.54 0.81
CA ARG A 384 12.79 2.47 2.09
C ARG A 384 12.26 3.47 3.12
N ILE A 385 11.76 4.62 2.66
CA ILE A 385 11.12 5.67 3.47
C ILE A 385 9.76 5.22 4.03
N ALA A 386 8.98 4.43 3.28
CA ALA A 386 7.70 3.94 3.79
C ALA A 386 7.91 2.99 4.98
N MET A 387 8.95 2.14 4.92
CA MET A 387 9.25 1.20 6.01
C MET A 387 9.86 1.89 7.24
N SER A 388 10.58 3.01 7.08
CA SER A 388 11.02 3.82 8.23
C SER A 388 9.83 4.48 8.93
N HIS A 389 8.79 4.91 8.20
CA HIS A 389 7.57 5.44 8.81
C HIS A 389 6.76 4.38 9.59
N VAL A 390 6.69 3.15 9.09
CA VAL A 390 6.09 2.04 9.85
C VAL A 390 6.84 1.83 11.17
N SER A 391 8.17 1.78 11.09
CA SER A 391 9.07 1.66 12.24
C SER A 391 8.88 2.79 13.26
N GLN A 392 8.70 4.03 12.78
CA GLN A 392 8.45 5.20 13.63
C GLN A 392 7.06 5.14 14.27
N THR A 393 6.03 4.74 13.53
CA THR A 393 4.67 4.58 14.05
C THR A 393 4.63 3.57 15.20
N ILE A 394 5.33 2.44 15.04
CA ILE A 394 5.47 1.44 16.09
C ILE A 394 6.13 2.03 17.35
N ARG A 395 7.15 2.88 17.20
CA ARG A 395 7.79 3.58 18.34
C ARG A 395 6.89 4.60 19.02
N GLU A 396 5.87 5.10 18.34
CA GLU A 396 4.90 6.04 18.91
C GLU A 396 3.75 5.31 19.63
N GLU A 397 3.38 4.13 19.15
CA GLU A 397 2.31 3.31 19.72
C GLU A 397 2.79 2.44 20.90
N TYR A 398 4.03 1.96 20.84
CA TYR A 398 4.65 1.13 21.86
C TYR A 398 5.84 1.87 22.47
N ASN A 399 6.04 1.71 23.78
CA ASN A 399 7.19 2.25 24.49
C ASN A 399 8.46 1.45 24.15
N ILE A 400 8.97 1.60 22.91
CA ILE A 400 10.12 0.84 22.42
C ILE A 400 11.40 1.32 23.11
N ALA A 401 11.90 0.52 24.05
CA ALA A 401 13.12 0.78 24.79
C ALA A 401 14.39 0.41 24.01
N TYR A 402 14.29 -0.58 23.11
CA TYR A 402 15.41 -1.03 22.28
C TYR A 402 14.93 -1.75 21.03
N SER A 403 15.74 -1.71 19.97
CA SER A 403 15.36 -2.24 18.65
C SER A 403 16.51 -2.93 17.92
N CYS A 404 16.16 -3.91 17.08
CA CYS A 404 17.12 -4.67 16.26
C CYS A 404 16.65 -4.80 14.81
N ALA A 405 17.50 -4.42 13.86
CA ALA A 405 17.29 -4.67 12.43
C ALA A 405 18.06 -5.89 11.92
N THR A 406 17.46 -6.61 10.98
CA THR A 406 18.02 -7.80 10.30
C THR A 406 17.54 -7.92 8.84
N GLY A 407 17.99 -8.96 8.14
CA GLY A 407 17.77 -9.16 6.70
C GLY A 407 18.79 -8.43 5.81
N TYR A 408 18.69 -8.59 4.48
CA TYR A 408 19.62 -7.99 3.51
C TYR A 408 19.59 -6.47 3.56
N GLY A 409 18.41 -5.89 3.76
CA GLY A 409 18.23 -4.45 3.79
C GLY A 409 18.57 -3.80 5.14
N ARG A 410 18.95 -4.56 6.17
CA ARG A 410 19.10 -4.10 7.58
C ARG A 410 19.84 -2.78 7.79
N LYS A 411 20.85 -2.49 6.96
CA LYS A 411 21.61 -1.23 7.00
C LYS A 411 20.79 0.01 6.62
N SER A 412 19.60 -0.17 6.05
CA SER A 412 18.67 0.92 5.70
C SER A 412 17.91 1.46 6.91
N PHE A 413 17.97 0.78 8.06
CA PHE A 413 17.39 1.25 9.32
C PHE A 413 18.50 1.79 10.24
N SER A 414 19.00 2.99 9.92
CA SER A 414 20.04 3.65 10.73
C SER A 414 19.62 3.92 12.18
N ASP A 415 18.31 4.03 12.41
CA ASP A 415 17.74 4.46 13.70
C ASP A 415 17.41 3.25 14.60
N THR A 416 18.03 2.10 14.34
CA THR A 416 17.92 0.91 15.20
C THR A 416 19.14 0.78 16.09
N ASP A 417 18.92 0.37 17.34
CA ASP A 417 19.97 0.35 18.35
C ASP A 417 21.04 -0.71 18.06
N ILE A 418 20.62 -1.85 17.52
CA ILE A 418 21.53 -2.91 17.07
C ILE A 418 21.15 -3.47 15.70
N VAL A 419 22.15 -3.99 15.01
CA VAL A 419 21.98 -4.68 13.74
C VAL A 419 22.58 -6.08 13.87
N LYS A 420 21.81 -7.11 13.51
CA LYS A 420 22.24 -8.51 13.53
C LYS A 420 21.94 -9.17 12.19
N THR A 421 22.62 -10.27 11.90
CA THR A 421 22.33 -11.04 10.68
C THR A 421 21.06 -11.87 10.88
N GLU A 422 20.39 -12.21 9.79
CA GLU A 422 19.18 -13.03 9.83
C GLU A 422 19.45 -14.42 10.43
N ILE A 423 20.68 -14.92 10.28
CA ILE A 423 21.13 -16.19 10.82
C ILE A 423 21.06 -16.19 12.36
N TYR A 424 21.60 -15.13 12.98
CA TYR A 424 21.55 -14.98 14.45
C TYR A 424 20.11 -14.76 14.94
N CYS A 425 19.34 -13.93 14.23
CA CYS A 425 17.95 -13.68 14.61
C CYS A 425 17.08 -14.94 14.47
N ALA A 426 17.25 -15.73 13.41
CA ALA A 426 16.58 -17.01 13.23
C ALA A 426 16.92 -17.98 14.37
N ALA A 427 18.21 -18.19 14.66
CA ALA A 427 18.65 -19.03 15.77
C ALA A 427 18.03 -18.59 17.10
N LYS A 428 17.98 -17.27 17.35
CA LYS A 428 17.38 -16.73 18.57
C LYS A 428 15.87 -16.91 18.63
N GLY A 429 15.17 -16.64 17.53
CA GLY A 429 13.73 -16.78 17.43
C GLY A 429 13.30 -18.23 17.67
N VAL A 430 13.95 -19.19 17.02
CA VAL A 430 13.68 -20.62 17.24
C VAL A 430 14.02 -21.04 18.67
N SER A 431 15.08 -20.50 19.25
CA SER A 431 15.50 -20.84 20.62
C SER A 431 14.49 -20.42 21.71
N GLN A 432 13.54 -19.54 21.41
CA GLN A 432 12.43 -19.26 22.34
C GLN A 432 11.40 -20.39 22.40
N TYR A 433 11.32 -21.22 21.36
CA TYR A 433 10.40 -22.36 21.27
C TYR A 433 11.10 -23.68 21.60
N PHE A 434 12.38 -23.79 21.29
CA PHE A 434 13.16 -25.00 21.50
C PHE A 434 14.59 -24.70 21.99
N ALA A 435 14.85 -25.03 23.24
CA ALA A 435 16.19 -25.07 23.82
C ALA A 435 16.93 -26.34 23.37
N GLY A 436 18.22 -26.24 23.07
CA GLY A 436 19.03 -27.36 22.57
C GLY A 436 19.53 -27.20 21.14
N ALA A 437 20.32 -28.20 20.73
CA ALA A 437 20.90 -28.31 19.40
C ALA A 437 19.81 -28.51 18.35
N LYS A 438 19.89 -27.77 17.26
CA LYS A 438 18.85 -27.72 16.23
C LYS A 438 19.41 -27.36 14.86
N THR A 439 18.77 -27.86 13.81
CA THR A 439 18.98 -27.39 12.44
C THR A 439 17.77 -26.57 12.01
N ILE A 440 17.99 -25.34 11.54
CA ILE A 440 16.94 -24.46 11.04
C ILE A 440 17.06 -24.39 9.52
N ILE A 441 15.96 -24.68 8.82
CA ILE A 441 15.81 -24.55 7.37
C ILE A 441 14.95 -23.30 7.12
N ASP A 442 15.57 -22.23 6.65
CA ASP A 442 14.89 -20.99 6.28
C ASP A 442 14.77 -20.92 4.76
N ILE A 443 13.52 -20.95 4.25
CA ILE A 443 13.24 -20.84 2.82
C ILE A 443 12.64 -19.45 2.56
N GLY A 444 13.50 -18.55 2.10
CA GLY A 444 13.19 -17.17 1.81
C GLY A 444 12.65 -16.93 0.39
N GLY A 445 12.52 -15.65 0.04
CA GLY A 445 12.10 -15.24 -1.31
C GLY A 445 13.19 -15.44 -2.38
N GLU A 446 14.45 -15.26 -2.01
CA GLU A 446 15.60 -15.28 -2.94
C GLU A 446 16.68 -16.30 -2.56
N ASP A 447 16.67 -16.83 -1.34
CA ASP A 447 17.66 -17.79 -0.87
C ASP A 447 17.06 -18.89 0.01
N ILE A 448 17.89 -19.91 0.26
CA ILE A 448 17.64 -20.97 1.24
C ILE A 448 18.83 -21.00 2.20
N LYS A 449 18.55 -21.15 3.50
CA LYS A 449 19.57 -21.24 4.55
C LYS A 449 19.39 -22.51 5.37
N THR A 450 20.49 -23.17 5.68
CA THR A 450 20.55 -24.14 6.78
C THR A 450 21.43 -23.59 7.88
N ILE A 451 20.90 -23.52 9.11
CA ILE A 451 21.58 -22.96 10.27
C ILE A 451 21.68 -24.05 11.33
N HIS A 452 22.91 -24.36 11.74
CA HIS A 452 23.21 -25.34 12.78
C HIS A 452 23.44 -24.61 14.08
N CYS A 453 22.67 -24.98 15.11
CA CYS A 453 22.82 -24.46 16.44
C CYS A 453 23.28 -25.55 17.41
N ASP A 454 24.15 -25.17 18.35
CA ASP A 454 24.63 -26.01 19.44
C ASP A 454 23.58 -26.22 20.55
N GLU A 455 23.95 -26.97 21.60
CA GLU A 455 23.08 -27.27 22.75
C GLU A 455 22.62 -26.01 23.51
N HIS A 456 23.33 -24.89 23.37
CA HIS A 456 22.99 -23.60 23.95
C HIS A 456 22.16 -22.71 23.01
N GLY A 457 21.83 -23.20 21.81
CA GLY A 457 21.11 -22.46 20.79
C GLY A 457 21.94 -21.39 20.07
N GLN A 458 23.27 -21.43 20.19
CA GLN A 458 24.18 -20.54 19.47
C GLN A 458 24.47 -21.08 18.08
N VAL A 459 24.74 -20.18 17.13
CA VAL A 459 25.05 -20.57 15.74
C VAL A 459 26.46 -21.17 15.68
N GLU A 460 26.55 -22.46 15.39
CA GLU A 460 27.82 -23.16 15.17
C GLU A 460 28.26 -23.02 13.70
N ASN A 461 27.33 -23.21 12.77
CA ASN A 461 27.61 -23.17 11.34
C ASN A 461 26.37 -22.80 10.53
N PHE A 462 26.54 -22.29 9.31
CA PHE A 462 25.43 -22.01 8.40
C PHE A 462 25.84 -22.19 6.94
N TYR A 463 24.88 -22.57 6.11
CA TYR A 463 25.08 -22.73 4.67
C TYR A 463 24.00 -21.98 3.91
N LEU A 464 24.45 -21.24 2.89
CA LEU A 464 23.61 -20.39 2.06
C LEU A 464 23.62 -20.91 0.63
N ASN A 465 22.48 -20.81 -0.05
CA ASN A 465 22.39 -20.96 -1.48
C ASN A 465 21.80 -19.68 -2.09
N ASP A 466 22.69 -18.74 -2.46
CA ASP A 466 22.39 -17.36 -2.85
C ASP A 466 22.50 -17.09 -4.37
N LYS A 467 23.21 -17.93 -5.13
CA LYS A 467 23.46 -17.73 -6.58
C LYS A 467 22.43 -18.38 -7.51
N CYS A 468 21.42 -19.04 -6.95
CA CYS A 468 20.45 -19.81 -7.74
C CYS A 468 19.06 -19.71 -7.10
N ALA A 469 18.18 -18.91 -7.71
CA ALA A 469 16.81 -18.67 -7.25
C ALA A 469 15.96 -19.95 -7.19
N ALA A 470 16.39 -21.05 -7.82
CA ALA A 470 15.66 -22.31 -7.79
C ALA A 470 15.53 -22.87 -6.37
N GLY A 471 14.29 -23.20 -6.00
CA GLY A 471 13.97 -23.68 -4.66
C GLY A 471 13.48 -22.60 -3.68
N THR A 472 13.37 -21.34 -4.11
CA THR A 472 12.97 -20.21 -3.25
C THR A 472 11.55 -19.72 -3.58
N GLY A 473 11.03 -18.76 -2.82
CA GLY A 473 9.71 -18.16 -3.09
C GLY A 473 9.59 -17.50 -4.47
N SER A 474 10.65 -16.88 -4.97
CA SER A 474 10.67 -16.30 -6.32
C SER A 474 10.53 -17.39 -7.40
N PHE A 475 11.25 -18.51 -7.26
CA PHE A 475 11.10 -19.65 -8.15
C PHE A 475 9.69 -20.23 -8.12
N LEU A 476 9.11 -20.39 -6.93
CA LEU A 476 7.72 -20.83 -6.79
C LEU A 476 6.74 -19.91 -7.52
N THR A 477 6.92 -18.60 -7.37
CA THR A 477 6.08 -17.59 -8.02
C THR A 477 6.18 -17.67 -9.54
N GLU A 478 7.39 -17.69 -10.07
CA GLU A 478 7.63 -17.72 -11.52
C GLU A 478 7.18 -19.03 -12.17
N ILE A 479 7.38 -20.15 -11.49
CA ILE A 479 7.04 -21.47 -12.03
C ILE A 479 5.54 -21.74 -11.92
N ALA A 480 4.89 -21.35 -10.82
CA ALA A 480 3.44 -21.46 -10.68
C ALA A 480 2.72 -20.61 -11.74
N GLU A 481 3.19 -19.38 -11.99
CA GLU A 481 2.65 -18.54 -13.07
C GLU A 481 2.83 -19.20 -14.45
N ARG A 482 3.99 -19.81 -14.70
CA ARG A 482 4.25 -20.49 -15.97
C ARG A 482 3.41 -21.75 -16.16
N ALA A 483 3.12 -22.46 -15.07
CA ALA A 483 2.30 -23.66 -15.02
C ALA A 483 0.79 -23.37 -15.04
N ASP A 484 0.39 -22.09 -15.03
CA ASP A 484 -0.99 -21.64 -14.85
C ASP A 484 -1.65 -22.18 -13.55
N ILE A 485 -0.85 -22.26 -12.48
CA ILE A 485 -1.27 -22.74 -11.17
C ILE A 485 -1.40 -21.54 -10.21
N PRO A 486 -2.56 -21.31 -9.58
CA PRO A 486 -2.67 -20.35 -8.50
C PRO A 486 -1.74 -20.75 -7.35
N ILE A 487 -0.73 -19.91 -7.06
CA ILE A 487 0.33 -20.25 -6.10
C ILE A 487 -0.20 -20.62 -4.70
N GLY A 488 -1.26 -19.96 -4.23
CA GLY A 488 -1.90 -20.25 -2.94
C GLY A 488 -2.59 -21.61 -2.87
N GLU A 489 -2.99 -22.18 -4.02
CA GLU A 489 -3.64 -23.49 -4.09
C GLU A 489 -2.64 -24.63 -4.28
N MET A 490 -1.40 -24.31 -4.66
CA MET A 490 -0.40 -25.28 -5.07
C MET A 490 -0.09 -26.33 -3.98
N SER A 491 -0.14 -25.94 -2.70
CA SER A 491 0.00 -26.88 -1.56
C SER A 491 -1.12 -27.93 -1.53
N ASN A 492 -2.37 -27.52 -1.74
CA ASN A 492 -3.53 -28.40 -1.74
C ASN A 492 -3.60 -29.27 -3.01
N LEU A 493 -3.18 -28.74 -4.15
CA LEU A 493 -3.10 -29.48 -5.40
C LEU A 493 -2.05 -30.59 -5.29
N ALA A 494 -0.85 -30.26 -4.84
CA ALA A 494 0.23 -31.23 -4.70
C ALA A 494 -0.09 -32.35 -3.70
N SER A 495 -0.87 -32.08 -2.64
CA SER A 495 -1.26 -33.10 -1.66
C SER A 495 -2.22 -34.16 -2.20
N LYS A 496 -2.86 -33.92 -3.36
CA LYS A 496 -3.76 -34.88 -4.01
C LYS A 496 -3.03 -35.80 -4.99
N SER A 497 -1.76 -35.54 -5.25
CA SER A 497 -0.98 -36.25 -6.27
C SER A 497 -0.11 -37.36 -5.67
N ASN A 498 0.02 -38.46 -6.42
CA ASN A 498 0.99 -39.53 -6.17
C ASN A 498 2.21 -39.46 -7.11
N PHE A 499 2.35 -38.38 -7.88
CA PHE A 499 3.43 -38.20 -8.85
C PHE A 499 4.80 -38.19 -8.17
N GLY A 500 5.74 -38.93 -8.76
CA GLY A 500 7.11 -39.08 -8.25
C GLY A 500 8.19 -38.44 -9.11
N LYS A 501 7.82 -37.77 -10.22
CA LYS A 501 8.78 -37.07 -11.08
C LYS A 501 8.97 -35.64 -10.60
N GLU A 502 10.23 -35.21 -10.56
CA GLU A 502 10.63 -33.84 -10.25
C GLU A 502 11.17 -33.13 -11.50
N LEU A 503 11.30 -31.81 -11.41
CA LEU A 503 12.01 -31.03 -12.42
C LEU A 503 13.51 -31.36 -12.39
N ASN A 504 14.05 -31.73 -13.55
CA ASN A 504 15.46 -32.08 -13.71
C ASN A 504 16.39 -30.86 -13.63
N SER A 505 15.86 -29.68 -13.92
CA SER A 505 16.65 -28.45 -14.04
C SER A 505 16.61 -27.57 -12.79
N PHE A 506 17.77 -27.31 -12.19
CA PHE A 506 17.93 -26.35 -11.08
C PHE A 506 18.03 -24.89 -11.54
N CYS A 507 17.94 -24.59 -12.83
CA CYS A 507 17.91 -23.21 -13.31
C CYS A 507 16.47 -22.83 -13.59
N THR A 508 15.99 -21.72 -13.03
CA THR A 508 14.62 -21.22 -13.25
C THR A 508 14.28 -21.06 -14.73
N VAL A 509 15.26 -20.70 -15.57
CA VAL A 509 15.08 -20.58 -17.03
C VAL A 509 14.75 -21.94 -17.67
N PHE A 510 15.48 -22.99 -17.32
CA PHE A 510 15.25 -24.33 -17.87
C PHE A 510 14.03 -25.01 -17.24
N ALA A 511 13.79 -24.78 -15.95
CA ALA A 511 12.60 -25.27 -15.26
C ALA A 511 11.30 -24.76 -15.91
N LYS A 512 11.28 -23.50 -16.40
CA LYS A 512 10.13 -22.96 -17.16
C LYS A 512 9.86 -23.73 -18.45
N THR A 513 10.91 -24.11 -19.18
CA THR A 513 10.77 -24.89 -20.42
C THR A 513 10.29 -26.31 -20.12
N GLU A 514 10.80 -26.93 -19.05
CA GLU A 514 10.40 -28.26 -18.62
C GLU A 514 8.93 -28.30 -18.17
N ILE A 515 8.48 -27.29 -17.40
CA ILE A 515 7.07 -27.13 -17.02
C ILE A 515 6.16 -26.98 -18.23
N MET A 516 6.57 -26.18 -19.22
CA MET A 516 5.79 -26.06 -20.45
C MET A 516 5.67 -27.38 -21.20
N LYS A 517 6.75 -28.17 -21.24
CA LYS A 517 6.72 -29.50 -21.82
C LYS A 517 5.71 -30.38 -21.10
N TRP A 518 5.70 -30.38 -19.76
CA TRP A 518 4.73 -31.15 -18.98
C TRP A 518 3.29 -30.73 -19.24
N MET A 519 3.04 -29.42 -19.41
CA MET A 519 1.72 -28.91 -19.80
C MET A 519 1.31 -29.37 -21.20
N PHE A 520 2.22 -29.32 -22.18
CA PHE A 520 1.94 -29.81 -23.55
C PHE A 520 1.71 -31.33 -23.60
N GLU A 521 2.38 -32.07 -22.72
CA GLU A 521 2.19 -33.52 -22.55
C GLU A 521 0.91 -33.87 -21.75
N GLY A 522 0.18 -32.87 -21.26
CA GLY A 522 -1.08 -33.06 -20.54
C GLY A 522 -0.91 -33.61 -19.13
N ILE A 523 0.24 -33.38 -18.48
CA ILE A 523 0.44 -33.78 -17.07
C ILE A 523 -0.56 -33.01 -16.19
N PRO A 524 -1.28 -33.71 -15.29
CA PRO A 524 -2.22 -33.07 -14.38
C PRO A 524 -1.61 -31.94 -13.55
N VAL A 525 -2.43 -30.96 -13.16
CA VAL A 525 -1.99 -29.80 -12.40
C VAL A 525 -1.50 -30.20 -11.01
N GLU A 526 -2.13 -31.19 -10.39
CA GLU A 526 -1.74 -31.77 -9.11
C GLU A 526 -0.35 -32.42 -9.17
N ASP A 527 -0.08 -33.13 -10.28
CA ASP A 527 1.19 -33.80 -10.55
C ASP A 527 2.31 -32.78 -10.81
N THR A 528 2.00 -31.74 -11.58
CA THR A 528 2.90 -30.61 -11.83
C THR A 528 3.25 -29.90 -10.53
N ALA A 529 2.26 -29.57 -9.70
CA ALA A 529 2.45 -28.95 -8.38
C ALA A 529 3.34 -29.80 -7.46
N LYS A 530 3.11 -31.13 -7.41
CA LYS A 530 3.95 -32.04 -6.61
C LYS A 530 5.37 -32.13 -7.16
N GLY A 531 5.55 -32.21 -8.48
CA GLY A 531 6.88 -32.25 -9.11
C GLY A 531 7.71 -30.98 -8.86
N ILE A 532 7.06 -29.81 -8.77
CA ILE A 532 7.72 -28.57 -8.37
C ILE A 532 8.23 -28.68 -6.94
N TYR A 533 7.40 -29.09 -5.97
CA TYR A 533 7.85 -29.24 -4.59
C TYR A 533 8.92 -30.31 -4.41
N LEU A 534 8.87 -31.42 -5.15
CA LEU A 534 9.93 -32.43 -5.14
C LEU A 534 11.29 -31.82 -5.56
N SER A 535 11.28 -30.93 -6.56
CA SER A 535 12.48 -30.21 -6.98
C SER A 535 13.05 -29.32 -5.87
N ILE A 536 12.18 -28.62 -5.13
CA ILE A 536 12.56 -27.81 -3.96
C ILE A 536 13.12 -28.68 -2.84
N ALA A 537 12.42 -29.77 -2.49
CA ALA A 537 12.84 -30.69 -1.45
C ALA A 537 14.21 -31.30 -1.77
N ASN A 538 14.47 -31.61 -3.04
CA ASN A 538 15.77 -32.08 -3.49
C ASN A 538 16.87 -31.04 -3.41
N ARG A 539 16.54 -29.76 -3.59
CA ARG A 539 17.49 -28.68 -3.39
C ARG A 539 17.90 -28.58 -1.92
N VAL A 540 16.92 -28.58 -1.02
CA VAL A 540 17.15 -28.55 0.43
C VAL A 540 17.93 -29.78 0.90
N ALA A 541 17.58 -30.97 0.41
CA ALA A 541 18.26 -32.22 0.76
C ALA A 541 19.73 -32.29 0.31
N LYS A 542 20.13 -31.48 -0.69
CA LYS A 542 21.53 -31.33 -1.12
C LYS A 542 22.31 -30.31 -0.29
N MET A 543 21.63 -29.54 0.58
CA MET A 543 22.31 -28.67 1.53
C MET A 543 22.90 -29.49 2.68
N ARG A 544 23.88 -28.92 3.39
CA ARG A 544 24.48 -29.58 4.55
C ARG A 544 23.51 -29.48 5.74
N LEU A 545 22.92 -30.61 6.07
CA LEU A 545 22.02 -30.83 7.22
C LEU A 545 22.77 -31.65 8.29
N ALA A 546 22.48 -31.44 9.58
CA ALA A 546 23.10 -32.19 10.66
C ALA A 546 22.25 -33.43 10.98
N PRO A 547 22.76 -34.66 10.75
CA PRO A 547 22.00 -35.88 11.05
C PRO A 547 21.71 -36.00 12.55
N GLY A 548 20.51 -36.47 12.91
CA GLY A 548 20.13 -36.73 14.30
C GLY A 548 19.82 -35.50 15.14
N VAL A 549 19.89 -34.29 14.57
CA VAL A 549 19.58 -33.03 15.24
C VAL A 549 18.15 -32.59 14.89
N PRO A 550 17.31 -32.17 15.86
CA PRO A 550 15.95 -31.67 15.58
C PRO A 550 15.91 -30.59 14.51
N MET A 551 15.00 -30.73 13.55
CA MET A 551 14.87 -29.82 12.41
C MET A 551 13.65 -28.91 12.51
N PHE A 552 13.85 -27.63 12.21
CA PHE A 552 12.82 -26.60 12.22
C PHE A 552 12.77 -25.90 10.86
N MET A 553 11.57 -25.66 10.34
CA MET A 553 11.37 -24.85 9.14
C MET A 553 10.76 -23.49 9.49
N ILE A 554 11.35 -22.44 8.91
CA ILE A 554 10.90 -21.05 9.06
C ILE A 554 10.86 -20.36 7.69
N GLY A 555 10.38 -19.11 7.66
CA GLY A 555 10.37 -18.27 6.47
C GLY A 555 9.01 -18.18 5.78
N GLY A 556 8.95 -17.33 4.75
CA GLY A 556 7.71 -17.03 4.04
C GLY A 556 7.20 -18.20 3.20
N VAL A 557 8.09 -19.02 2.62
CA VAL A 557 7.65 -20.13 1.78
C VAL A 557 6.89 -21.16 2.61
N ILE A 558 7.43 -21.61 3.73
CA ILE A 558 6.75 -22.62 4.56
C ILE A 558 5.47 -22.09 5.20
N ALA A 559 5.35 -20.77 5.40
CA ALA A 559 4.12 -20.13 5.87
C ALA A 559 2.94 -20.31 4.90
N HIS A 560 3.22 -20.30 3.59
CA HIS A 560 2.19 -20.36 2.54
C HIS A 560 2.15 -21.70 1.80
N HIS A 561 3.18 -22.54 1.95
CA HIS A 561 3.34 -23.82 1.26
C HIS A 561 3.59 -24.98 2.24
N PRO A 562 2.64 -25.27 3.16
CA PRO A 562 2.86 -26.22 4.26
C PRO A 562 3.10 -27.66 3.80
N TYR A 563 2.62 -28.07 2.63
CA TYR A 563 2.85 -29.43 2.10
C TYR A 563 4.33 -29.71 1.80
N LEU A 564 5.16 -28.67 1.65
CA LEU A 564 6.61 -28.83 1.51
C LEU A 564 7.24 -29.52 2.72
N LYS A 565 6.67 -29.36 3.92
CA LYS A 565 7.07 -30.11 5.12
C LYS A 565 6.97 -31.61 4.88
N THR A 566 5.81 -32.09 4.44
CA THR A 566 5.55 -33.52 4.22
C THR A 566 6.54 -34.11 3.24
N ILE A 567 6.78 -33.42 2.12
CA ILE A 567 7.73 -33.88 1.09
C ILE A 567 9.16 -33.91 1.64
N LEU A 568 9.55 -32.91 2.44
CA LEU A 568 10.88 -32.88 3.05
C LEU A 568 11.06 -33.96 4.12
N GLU A 569 10.06 -34.22 4.95
CA GLU A 569 10.09 -35.30 5.95
C GLU A 569 10.26 -36.66 5.27
N GLU A 570 9.51 -36.91 4.19
CA GLU A 570 9.65 -38.13 3.37
C GLU A 570 11.05 -38.25 2.77
N ARG A 571 11.57 -37.15 2.21
CA ARG A 571 12.87 -37.13 1.53
C ARG A 571 14.04 -37.30 2.48
N LEU A 572 13.99 -36.63 3.62
CA LEU A 572 15.06 -36.62 4.63
C LEU A 572 14.94 -37.75 5.64
N LYS A 573 13.78 -38.43 5.69
CA LYS A 573 13.45 -39.48 6.66
C LYS A 573 13.61 -39.01 8.11
N CYS A 574 13.26 -37.75 8.36
CA CYS A 574 13.35 -37.11 9.67
C CYS A 574 12.10 -36.27 9.93
N PRO A 575 11.62 -36.19 11.17
CA PRO A 575 10.55 -35.28 11.53
C PRO A 575 11.04 -33.83 11.47
N ILE A 576 10.19 -32.94 10.97
CA ILE A 576 10.46 -31.50 10.87
C ILE A 576 9.38 -30.76 11.63
N GLN A 577 9.75 -29.73 12.37
CA GLN A 577 8.82 -28.88 13.12
C GLN A 577 8.64 -27.53 12.41
N ILE A 578 7.42 -27.00 12.40
CA ILE A 578 7.14 -25.63 11.94
C ILE A 578 6.74 -24.83 13.17
N ILE A 579 7.37 -23.67 13.34
CA ILE A 579 7.01 -22.73 14.41
C ILE A 579 5.80 -21.93 13.98
N GLU A 580 4.92 -21.61 14.93
CA GLU A 580 3.77 -20.75 14.66
C GLU A 580 4.20 -19.42 14.03
N LYS A 581 3.48 -18.98 12.98
CA LYS A 581 3.83 -17.78 12.20
C LYS A 581 5.28 -17.82 11.70
N PRO A 582 5.67 -18.85 10.92
CA PRO A 582 7.07 -19.10 10.57
C PRO A 582 7.73 -17.95 9.79
N GLN A 583 6.94 -17.12 9.09
CA GLN A 583 7.42 -15.93 8.38
C GLN A 583 7.93 -14.81 9.31
N HIS A 584 7.53 -14.80 10.59
CA HIS A 584 7.90 -13.78 11.57
C HIS A 584 9.00 -14.21 12.54
N VAL A 585 9.46 -15.46 12.50
CA VAL A 585 10.43 -15.99 13.48
C VAL A 585 11.73 -15.17 13.49
N VAL A 586 12.18 -14.69 12.33
CA VAL A 586 13.39 -13.88 12.21
C VAL A 586 13.21 -12.48 12.82
N SER A 587 12.10 -11.79 12.54
CA SER A 587 11.81 -10.48 13.17
C SER A 587 11.55 -10.63 14.67
N PHE A 588 10.93 -11.74 15.11
CA PHE A 588 10.75 -12.05 16.52
C PHE A 588 12.09 -12.27 17.23
N GLY A 589 12.99 -13.07 16.67
CA GLY A 589 14.32 -13.25 17.23
C GLY A 589 15.14 -11.96 17.28
N ALA A 590 14.95 -11.04 16.33
CA ALA A 590 15.51 -9.70 16.41
C ALA A 590 14.96 -8.92 17.62
N ALA A 591 13.65 -8.97 17.87
CA ALA A 591 13.03 -8.32 19.04
C ALA A 591 13.56 -8.90 20.37
N VAL A 592 13.77 -10.22 20.43
CA VAL A 592 14.37 -10.90 21.60
C VAL A 592 15.82 -10.45 21.82
N LEU A 593 16.63 -10.35 20.76
CA LEU A 593 17.99 -9.82 20.87
C LEU A 593 18.00 -8.35 21.30
N ALA A 594 16.99 -7.57 20.90
CA ALA A 594 16.85 -6.21 21.37
C ALA A 594 16.57 -6.15 22.89
N ARG A 595 15.67 -6.99 23.40
CA ARG A 595 15.43 -7.12 24.85
C ARG A 595 16.69 -7.49 25.62
N GLU A 596 17.43 -8.49 25.15
CA GLU A 596 18.68 -8.90 25.80
C GLU A 596 19.76 -7.82 25.75
N GLY A 597 19.84 -7.09 24.64
CA GLY A 597 20.74 -5.94 24.49
C GLY A 597 20.44 -4.85 25.51
N PHE A 598 19.17 -4.58 25.76
CA PHE A 598 18.70 -3.61 26.77
C PHE A 598 19.04 -4.05 28.19
N LEU A 599 18.68 -5.29 28.57
CA LEU A 599 18.93 -5.82 29.92
C LEU A 599 20.43 -5.88 30.26
N ASN A 600 21.27 -6.26 29.28
CA ASN A 600 22.73 -6.25 29.46
C ASN A 600 23.33 -4.85 29.60
N ARG A 601 22.61 -3.81 29.17
CA ARG A 601 23.01 -2.40 29.30
C ARG A 601 22.72 -1.88 30.71
N GLU A 602 21.52 -2.14 31.23
CA GLU A 602 21.13 -1.80 32.61
C GLU A 602 22.06 -2.47 33.64
N VAL A 603 22.38 -3.77 33.45
CA VAL A 603 23.32 -4.47 34.35
C VAL A 603 24.72 -3.86 34.34
N LYS A 604 25.20 -3.33 33.19
CA LYS A 604 26.50 -2.64 33.12
C LYS A 604 26.47 -1.24 33.73
N GLU A 605 25.34 -0.54 33.65
CA GLU A 605 25.14 0.78 34.27
C GLU A 605 24.99 0.66 35.80
N ASP A 606 24.35 -0.40 36.30
CA ASP A 606 24.23 -0.70 37.75
C ASP A 606 25.56 -1.14 38.39
N ILE A 607 26.46 -1.79 37.63
CA ILE A 607 27.82 -2.13 38.09
C ILE A 607 28.74 -0.89 38.06
N ALA A 608 28.37 0.17 37.33
CA ALA A 608 29.13 1.42 37.20
C ALA A 608 28.73 2.51 38.22
N LEU A 609 28.38 2.12 39.46
CA LEU A 609 28.18 3.06 40.56
C LEU A 609 29.53 3.68 41.02
N PRO A 610 29.57 4.96 41.46
CA PRO A 610 30.82 5.65 41.80
C PRO A 610 31.48 5.02 43.02
N LEU A 611 32.81 4.84 42.95
CA LEU A 611 33.69 4.66 44.11
C LEU A 611 33.73 5.95 44.97
N GLU A 612 32.62 6.33 45.58
CA GLU A 612 32.57 7.36 46.62
C GLU A 612 31.55 6.95 47.69
N SER A 613 31.97 6.08 48.62
CA SER A 613 31.53 6.06 50.04
C SER A 613 31.92 4.75 50.75
N VAL A 614 33.23 4.50 50.88
CA VAL A 614 33.79 3.76 52.02
C VAL A 614 34.96 4.63 52.46
N GLY A 615 34.90 5.42 53.52
CA GLY A 615 34.42 5.09 54.85
C GLY A 615 35.54 5.46 55.82
N ARG A 616 35.50 6.71 56.31
CA ARG A 616 36.07 7.21 57.58
C ARG A 616 37.53 6.85 57.90
N VAL A 617 38.38 7.87 57.79
CA VAL A 617 39.62 8.01 58.57
C VAL A 617 39.24 7.99 60.07
N LEU A 618 39.54 6.88 60.74
CA LEU A 618 39.62 6.83 62.20
C LEU A 618 40.99 7.39 62.61
N HIS A 619 40.99 8.61 63.17
CA HIS A 619 42.08 9.09 64.00
C HIS A 619 42.10 8.30 65.31
N LEU A 620 43.18 7.58 65.56
CA LEU A 620 43.54 7.11 66.90
C LEU A 620 44.43 8.18 67.57
N PRO A 621 44.18 8.56 68.83
CA PRO A 621 45.13 9.34 69.62
C PRO A 621 46.25 8.43 70.12
N GLY A 622 47.46 8.97 70.18
CA GLY A 622 48.72 8.21 70.23
C GLY A 622 49.10 7.53 71.54
N ASN A 623 50.27 6.88 71.51
CA ASN A 623 51.28 6.82 72.57
C ASN A 623 52.45 5.90 72.14
N GLY A 624 53.69 6.33 72.42
CA GLY A 624 54.88 5.46 72.49
C GLY A 624 55.88 5.65 71.38
#